data_AF-A0A7L2IUY0-F1
#
_entry.id   AF-A0A7L2IUY0-F1
#
_cell.length_a   1.000
_cell.length_b   1.000
_cell.length_c   1.000
_cell.angle_alpha   90.00
_cell.angle_beta   90.00
_cell.angle_gamma   90.00
#
_symmetry.space_group_name_H-M   'P 1'
#
loop_
_entity.id
_entity.type
_entity.pdbx_description
1 polymer ?
#
loop_
_entity_poly.entity_id
_entity_poly.type
_entity_poly.pdbx_seq_one_letter_code
_entity_poly.pdbx_strand_id
1 'polypeptide(L)'
;GSTRCQPGVLLPVWQPDNPSLGDKAARAIVYFVAMIYMFLGVSIIADRFMASIEVITSKEKEITITKANGETSIGTVRIWNETVSNLTLMALGSSAPEILLSVIEVCGHNFQAGELGPGTIVGSAAFNMFVVIAVCVYVVPSGEARRIKHLRVFFVTASWSIFAYIWLYLILAVISPGVVEVWEALLTLVFFPVCVVAAWAADKRLLFYKYVYKRYRADPRSGIIIGTEGELPKDIEMDGGGGGAPSPAAPSPTPEEKELDESRREVIQILKELKQKHPEKELEQLVEMANYYALLHQQKSRAFYRIQATRLMTGAGNILKKHAAEASKRASALTETPSELEEEEETCSKIFFEPCLYHCLENCGSVTLSVTCQQGLEANHTFYVDYRTEDGSAKAGSDYEYSEGTLVFKPGETLKELSIGIIDDDIFEEDEHFFVRLLNLRVGDALGMFESDDDGGGRPKARLAAPLLATVTILDDDHAGIFAFQERLVRVSECQGVLEVKVLRSSGARGTVMLPYRTLEGSARGGGVHYEDACGELEFRNDET
;
A
#
# COMPACT_ATOMS: atom_id res chain seq x y z
N GLY A 1 9.85 60.63 12.19
CA GLY A 1 9.39 59.37 12.79
C GLY A 1 9.73 59.39 14.25
N SER A 2 8.75 59.17 15.13
CA SER A 2 8.98 59.08 16.58
C SER A 2 9.88 57.87 16.90
N THR A 3 11.06 58.12 17.46
CA THR A 3 12.04 57.11 17.91
C THR A 3 11.63 56.47 19.24
N ARG A 4 10.42 55.91 19.30
CA ARG A 4 9.93 55.21 20.49
C ARG A 4 9.63 53.77 20.10
N CYS A 5 10.42 52.83 20.61
CA CYS A 5 10.19 51.41 20.41
C CYS A 5 8.87 51.02 21.07
N GLN A 6 7.97 50.41 20.30
CA GLN A 6 6.74 49.83 20.87
C GLN A 6 7.09 48.58 21.69
N PRO A 7 6.28 48.23 22.71
CA PRO A 7 6.47 46.98 23.45
C PRO A 7 6.45 45.80 22.49
N GLY A 8 7.47 44.95 22.52
CA GLY A 8 7.52 43.77 21.68
C GLY A 8 6.47 42.74 22.10
N VAL A 9 5.82 42.11 21.12
CA VAL A 9 4.74 41.12 21.32
C VAL A 9 5.22 39.87 22.05
N LEU A 10 6.44 39.41 21.73
CA LEU A 10 7.04 38.19 22.29
C LEU A 10 8.26 38.46 23.17
N LEU A 11 9.08 39.45 22.81
CA LEU A 11 10.27 39.82 23.57
C LEU A 11 10.07 41.23 24.15
N PRO A 12 10.11 41.41 25.48
CA PRO A 12 9.90 42.71 26.09
C PRO A 12 11.02 43.68 25.70
N VAL A 13 10.66 44.95 25.54
CA VAL A 13 11.64 46.02 25.33
C VAL A 13 12.42 46.23 26.62
N TRP A 14 13.74 46.05 26.55
CA TRP A 14 14.62 46.33 27.67
C TRP A 14 14.83 47.84 27.84
N GLN A 15 14.47 48.36 29.02
CA GLN A 15 14.74 49.75 29.42
C GLN A 15 16.20 49.90 29.90
N PRO A 16 16.84 51.08 29.83
CA PRO A 16 16.37 52.35 29.24
C PRO A 16 16.43 52.36 27.70
N ASP A 17 15.64 53.24 27.07
CA ASP A 17 15.51 53.39 25.61
C ASP A 17 16.80 53.87 24.90
N ASN A 18 17.75 54.45 25.63
CA ASN A 18 18.98 54.98 25.08
C ASN A 18 20.24 54.53 25.86
N PRO A 19 20.64 53.25 25.71
CA PRO A 19 21.79 52.72 26.43
C PRO A 19 23.11 53.01 25.69
N SER A 20 24.25 52.73 26.33
CA SER A 20 25.59 52.95 25.77
C SER A 20 25.82 52.11 24.49
N LEU A 21 26.79 52.47 23.65
CA LEU A 21 27.10 51.72 22.40
C LEU A 21 27.38 50.23 22.66
N GLY A 22 28.08 49.91 23.76
CA GLY A 22 28.35 48.53 24.17
C GLY A 22 27.09 47.78 24.59
N ASP A 23 26.21 48.43 25.35
CA ASP A 23 24.92 47.85 25.72
C ASP A 23 24.01 47.68 24.51
N LYS A 24 23.99 48.62 23.55
CA LYS A 24 23.24 48.45 22.28
C LYS A 24 23.70 47.21 21.52
N ALA A 25 25.01 46.98 21.44
CA ALA A 25 25.58 45.80 20.79
C ALA A 25 25.24 44.50 21.54
N ALA A 26 25.38 44.49 22.88
CA ALA A 26 25.04 43.33 23.70
C ALA A 26 23.55 42.97 23.61
N ARG A 27 22.66 43.97 23.68
CA ARG A 27 21.22 43.79 23.51
C ARG A 27 20.87 43.28 22.11
N ALA A 28 21.49 43.84 21.07
CA ALA A 28 21.30 43.37 19.69
C ALA A 28 21.70 41.89 19.54
N ILE A 29 22.82 41.47 20.14
CA ILE A 29 23.24 40.07 20.14
C ILE A 29 22.23 39.18 20.85
N VAL A 30 21.73 39.59 22.04
CA VAL A 30 20.75 38.78 22.77
C VAL A 30 19.42 38.68 22.01
N TYR A 31 18.90 39.78 21.47
CA TYR A 31 17.69 39.75 20.64
C TYR A 31 17.90 38.92 19.37
N PHE A 32 19.06 38.98 18.75
CA PHE A 32 19.39 38.19 17.57
C PHE A 32 19.44 36.68 17.88
N VAL A 33 20.11 36.29 18.97
CA VAL A 33 20.16 34.88 19.42
C VAL A 33 18.77 34.39 19.82
N ALA A 34 18.00 35.19 20.55
CA ALA A 34 16.63 34.86 20.91
C ALA A 34 15.72 34.72 19.69
N MET A 35 15.87 35.60 18.68
CA MET A 35 15.14 35.51 17.43
C MET A 35 15.50 34.25 16.65
N ILE A 36 16.78 33.90 16.55
CA ILE A 36 17.23 32.64 15.93
C ILE A 36 16.64 31.44 16.66
N TYR A 37 16.67 31.43 18.00
CA TYR A 37 16.13 30.35 18.80
C TYR A 37 14.62 30.15 18.56
N MET A 38 13.86 31.25 18.54
CA MET A 38 12.42 31.19 18.26
C MET A 38 12.13 30.76 16.81
N PHE A 39 12.91 31.25 15.85
CA PHE A 39 12.76 30.85 14.44
C PHE A 39 13.10 29.37 14.23
N LEU A 40 14.13 28.86 14.91
CA LEU A 40 14.48 27.45 14.92
C LEU A 40 13.33 26.61 15.50
N GLY A 41 12.74 27.04 16.62
CA GLY A 41 11.58 26.39 17.23
C GLY A 41 10.37 26.31 16.28
N VAL A 42 10.00 27.44 15.66
CA VAL A 42 8.91 27.49 14.67
C VAL A 42 9.23 26.59 13.46
N SER A 43 10.48 26.58 12.98
CA SER A 43 10.90 25.74 11.86
C SER A 43 10.81 24.24 12.17
N ILE A 44 11.18 23.81 13.38
CA ILE A 44 11.07 22.41 13.82
C ILE A 44 9.59 22.00 13.91
N ILE A 45 8.74 22.87 14.45
CA ILE A 45 7.29 22.60 14.53
C ILE A 45 6.70 22.49 13.12
N ALA A 46 7.07 23.38 12.20
CA ALA A 46 6.63 23.34 10.82
C ALA A 46 7.09 22.06 10.10
N ASP A 47 8.34 21.64 10.30
CA ASP A 47 8.89 20.41 9.71
C ASP A 47 8.18 19.16 10.26
N ARG A 48 7.94 19.10 11.57
CA ARG A 48 7.19 17.99 12.20
C ARG A 48 5.74 17.93 11.72
N PHE A 49 5.10 19.09 11.53
CA PHE A 49 3.76 19.20 10.97
C PHE A 49 3.71 18.67 9.53
N MET A 50 4.66 19.10 8.69
CA MET A 50 4.80 18.60 7.31
C MET A 50 5.06 17.09 7.23
N ALA A 51 5.96 16.57 8.07
CA ALA A 51 6.24 15.13 8.12
C ALA A 51 5.00 14.32 8.53
N SER A 52 4.21 14.83 9.48
CA SER A 52 2.97 14.18 9.91
C SER A 52 1.93 14.15 8.80
N ILE A 53 1.83 15.23 8.03
CA ILE A 53 0.98 15.30 6.83
C ILE A 53 1.40 14.25 5.80
N GLU A 54 2.70 14.13 5.49
CA GLU A 54 3.21 13.17 4.52
C GLU A 54 2.81 11.73 4.88
N VAL A 55 2.96 11.34 6.16
CA VAL A 55 2.56 10.02 6.67
C VAL A 55 1.06 9.75 6.50
N ILE A 56 0.21 10.76 6.69
CA ILE A 56 -1.25 10.62 6.49
C ILE A 56 -1.57 10.41 5.02
N THR A 57 -0.92 11.16 4.12
CA THR A 57 -1.16 11.06 2.66
C THR A 57 -0.66 9.79 2.02
N SER A 58 0.38 9.18 2.61
CA SER A 58 1.00 7.96 2.07
C SER A 58 0.34 6.68 2.56
N LYS A 59 -0.77 6.75 3.31
CA LYS A 59 -1.49 5.55 3.75
C LYS A 59 -2.12 4.82 2.56
N GLU A 60 -1.72 3.58 2.38
CA GLU A 60 -2.27 2.64 1.41
C GLU A 60 -3.19 1.66 2.13
N LYS A 61 -4.29 1.28 1.48
CA LYS A 61 -5.24 0.25 1.94
C LYS A 61 -5.22 -0.86 0.91
N GLU A 62 -5.12 -2.09 1.39
CA GLU A 62 -5.29 -3.27 0.57
C GLU A 62 -6.77 -3.43 0.24
N ILE A 63 -7.06 -3.60 -1.04
CA ILE A 63 -8.40 -3.85 -1.55
C ILE A 63 -8.33 -5.13 -2.37
N THR A 64 -9.18 -6.09 -2.03
CA THR A 64 -9.40 -7.30 -2.81
C THR A 64 -10.22 -6.94 -4.04
N ILE A 65 -9.60 -6.98 -5.22
CA ILE A 65 -10.29 -6.77 -6.49
C ILE A 65 -10.57 -8.15 -7.09
N THR A 66 -11.84 -8.54 -7.06
CA THR A 66 -12.34 -9.75 -7.74
C THR A 66 -12.33 -9.52 -9.25
N LYS A 67 -11.48 -10.25 -9.97
CA LYS A 67 -11.47 -10.22 -11.44
C LYS A 67 -12.67 -10.98 -12.00
N ALA A 68 -12.99 -10.73 -13.27
CA ALA A 68 -14.10 -11.39 -13.99
C ALA A 68 -13.98 -12.93 -14.11
N ASN A 69 -12.82 -13.49 -13.74
CA ASN A 69 -12.53 -14.93 -13.77
C ASN A 69 -12.66 -15.61 -12.41
N GLY A 70 -13.09 -14.89 -11.36
CA GLY A 70 -13.26 -15.43 -10.01
C GLY A 70 -12.01 -15.40 -9.11
N GLU A 71 -10.83 -15.07 -9.66
CA GLU A 71 -9.62 -14.90 -8.86
C GLU A 71 -9.58 -13.54 -8.15
N THR A 72 -9.31 -13.57 -6.84
CA THR A 72 -9.10 -12.41 -5.98
C THR A 72 -7.64 -11.97 -6.04
N SER A 73 -7.37 -10.81 -6.63
CA SER A 73 -6.04 -10.18 -6.53
C SER A 73 -6.05 -9.10 -5.47
N ILE A 74 -5.11 -9.19 -4.51
CA ILE A 74 -4.88 -8.14 -3.50
C ILE A 74 -4.13 -6.99 -4.19
N GLY A 75 -4.76 -5.81 -4.24
CA GLY A 75 -4.16 -4.60 -4.76
C GLY A 75 -4.04 -3.53 -3.68
N THR A 76 -2.89 -2.88 -3.57
CA THR A 76 -2.72 -1.72 -2.68
C THR A 76 -3.24 -0.47 -3.38
N VAL A 77 -4.22 0.20 -2.79
CA VAL A 77 -4.78 1.47 -3.27
C VAL A 77 -4.58 2.54 -2.21
N ARG A 78 -4.10 3.72 -2.58
CA ARG A 78 -4.03 4.86 -1.66
C ARG A 78 -5.41 5.21 -1.11
N ILE A 79 -5.52 5.35 0.22
CA ILE A 79 -6.79 5.64 0.90
C ILE A 79 -7.33 7.00 0.47
N TRP A 80 -6.44 7.97 0.35
CA TRP A 80 -6.80 9.35 0.02
C TRP A 80 -6.75 9.57 -1.48
N ASN A 81 -7.76 10.25 -2.03
CA ASN A 81 -7.68 10.76 -3.40
C ASN A 81 -6.50 11.74 -3.48
N GLU A 82 -5.55 11.47 -4.38
CA GLU A 82 -4.33 12.28 -4.59
C GLU A 82 -4.66 13.76 -4.84
N THR A 83 -5.73 14.06 -5.58
CA THR A 83 -6.17 15.43 -5.86
C THR A 83 -6.62 16.16 -4.61
N VAL A 84 -7.47 15.52 -3.80
CA VAL A 84 -8.00 16.10 -2.55
C VAL A 84 -6.88 16.28 -1.55
N SER A 85 -6.10 15.22 -1.35
CA SER A 85 -4.94 15.19 -0.47
C SER A 85 -3.95 16.29 -0.79
N ASN A 86 -3.53 16.42 -2.06
CA ASN A 86 -2.58 17.45 -2.48
C ASN A 86 -3.15 18.85 -2.29
N LEU A 87 -4.42 19.09 -2.63
CA LEU A 87 -5.02 20.42 -2.53
C LEU A 87 -5.16 20.87 -1.06
N THR A 88 -5.71 20.02 -0.19
CA THR A 88 -5.98 20.40 1.20
C THR A 88 -4.72 20.43 2.05
N LEU A 89 -3.83 19.46 1.85
CA LEU A 89 -2.70 19.28 2.75
C LEU A 89 -1.48 20.12 2.36
N MET A 90 -1.30 20.44 1.07
CA MET A 90 -0.29 21.41 0.66
C MET A 90 -0.67 22.84 1.08
N ALA A 91 -1.96 23.19 0.99
CA ALA A 91 -2.46 24.49 1.44
C ALA A 91 -2.30 24.68 2.95
N LEU A 92 -2.68 23.69 3.76
CA LEU A 92 -2.52 23.76 5.21
C LEU A 92 -1.05 23.66 5.63
N GLY A 93 -0.28 22.76 5.03
CA GLY A 93 1.13 22.54 5.35
C GLY A 93 1.99 23.79 5.16
N SER A 94 1.89 24.44 3.99
CA SER A 94 2.74 25.58 3.66
C SER A 94 2.36 26.86 4.40
N SER A 95 1.08 27.07 4.69
CA SER A 95 0.58 28.34 5.26
C SER A 95 0.37 28.30 6.78
N ALA A 96 0.41 27.12 7.41
CA ALA A 96 0.20 26.99 8.86
C ALA A 96 1.14 27.87 9.72
N PRO A 97 2.46 27.97 9.45
CA PRO A 97 3.34 28.83 10.26
C PRO A 97 2.99 30.32 10.15
N GLU A 98 2.58 30.76 8.97
CA GLU A 98 2.22 32.16 8.67
C GLU A 98 0.89 32.54 9.30
N ILE A 99 -0.08 31.63 9.24
CA ILE A 99 -1.39 31.76 9.90
C ILE A 99 -1.19 31.81 11.42
N LEU A 100 -0.35 30.93 11.98
CA LEU A 100 -0.07 30.90 13.41
C LEU A 100 0.56 32.21 13.90
N LEU A 101 1.53 32.75 13.15
CA LEU A 101 2.17 34.02 13.47
C LEU A 101 1.16 35.18 13.43
N SER A 102 0.27 35.18 12.43
CA SER A 102 -0.81 36.17 12.32
C SER A 102 -1.79 36.08 13.49
N VAL A 103 -2.16 34.87 13.93
CA VAL A 103 -3.05 34.68 15.10
C VAL A 103 -2.37 35.15 16.39
N ILE A 104 -1.09 34.84 16.59
CA ILE A 104 -0.33 35.30 17.76
C ILE A 104 -0.27 36.83 17.80
N GLU A 105 -0.05 37.49 16.66
CA GLU A 105 -0.01 38.95 16.57
C GLU A 105 -1.38 39.59 16.88
N VAL A 106 -2.46 39.04 16.33
CA VAL A 106 -3.83 39.54 16.56
C VAL A 106 -4.25 39.36 18.02
N CYS A 107 -3.96 38.19 18.62
CA CYS A 107 -4.20 37.95 20.04
C CYS A 107 -3.34 38.85 20.94
N GLY A 108 -2.09 39.11 20.55
CA GLY A 108 -1.16 39.98 21.28
C GLY A 108 -1.55 41.46 21.27
N HIS A 109 -2.25 41.93 20.23
CA HIS A 109 -2.70 43.31 20.07
C HIS A 109 -4.19 43.54 20.39
N ASN A 110 -4.79 42.73 21.28
CA ASN A 110 -6.22 42.84 21.64
C ASN A 110 -7.17 42.84 20.42
N PHE A 111 -6.95 41.92 19.47
CA PHE A 111 -7.73 41.76 18.24
C PHE A 111 -7.63 42.92 17.24
N GLN A 112 -6.62 43.79 17.35
CA GLN A 112 -6.28 44.74 16.30
C GLN A 112 -5.33 44.10 15.29
N ALA A 113 -5.56 44.34 13.99
CA ALA A 113 -4.67 43.88 12.94
C ALA A 113 -3.32 44.60 13.06
N GLY A 114 -2.24 43.83 13.30
CA GLY A 114 -0.88 44.35 13.35
C GLY A 114 -0.30 44.68 11.97
N GLU A 115 0.88 45.30 11.94
CA GLU A 115 1.56 45.71 10.70
C GLU A 115 2.07 44.51 9.87
N LEU A 116 2.34 43.34 10.49
CA LEU A 116 2.68 42.14 9.73
C LEU A 116 1.44 41.57 9.02
N GLY A 117 0.31 41.46 9.72
CA GLY A 117 -1.06 41.38 9.18
C GLY A 117 -1.31 40.54 7.90
N PRO A 118 -2.38 40.86 7.14
CA PRO A 118 -2.71 40.22 5.86
C PRO A 118 -1.62 40.37 4.78
N GLY A 119 -0.76 41.38 4.91
CA GLY A 119 0.34 41.65 3.98
C GLY A 119 1.37 40.52 3.95
N THR A 120 1.65 39.88 5.08
CA THR A 120 2.55 38.71 5.15
C THR A 120 1.99 37.52 4.36
N ILE A 121 0.69 37.27 4.46
CA ILE A 121 -0.01 36.17 3.77
C ILE A 121 -0.04 36.42 2.24
N VAL A 122 -0.29 37.66 1.83
CA VAL A 122 -0.29 38.02 0.41
C VAL A 122 1.14 37.99 -0.17
N GLY A 123 2.13 38.43 0.62
CA GLY A 123 3.54 38.42 0.24
C GLY A 123 4.10 37.01 0.04
N SER A 124 3.76 36.06 0.91
CA SER A 124 4.19 34.66 0.77
C SER A 124 3.56 33.98 -0.46
N ALA A 125 2.29 34.26 -0.74
CA ALA A 125 1.63 33.78 -1.95
C ALA A 125 2.31 34.29 -3.23
N ALA A 126 2.69 35.57 -3.25
CA ALA A 126 3.45 36.15 -4.36
C ALA A 126 4.84 35.53 -4.51
N PHE A 127 5.56 35.31 -3.40
CA PHE A 127 6.88 34.66 -3.41
C PHE A 127 6.81 33.23 -3.99
N ASN A 128 5.83 32.44 -3.56
CA ASN A 128 5.59 31.10 -4.09
C ASN A 128 5.26 31.12 -5.59
N MET A 129 4.47 32.09 -6.03
CA MET A 129 4.08 32.18 -7.44
C MET A 129 5.23 32.59 -8.35
N PHE A 130 6.07 33.55 -7.95
CA PHE A 130 7.13 34.06 -8.82
C PHE A 130 8.46 33.33 -8.67
N VAL A 131 8.94 33.17 -7.42
CA VAL A 131 10.30 32.67 -7.17
C VAL A 131 10.34 31.14 -7.25
N VAL A 132 9.41 30.46 -6.59
CA VAL A 132 9.40 28.99 -6.57
C VAL A 132 9.08 28.43 -7.95
N ILE A 133 8.10 28.98 -8.67
CA ILE A 133 7.79 28.54 -10.04
C ILE A 133 8.98 28.77 -10.98
N ALA A 134 9.67 29.92 -10.90
CA ALA A 134 10.85 30.17 -11.72
C ALA A 134 11.96 29.13 -11.49
N VAL A 135 12.23 28.78 -10.23
CA VAL A 135 13.20 27.74 -9.87
C VAL A 135 12.75 26.37 -10.38
N CYS A 136 11.46 26.03 -10.23
CA CYS A 136 10.91 24.75 -10.73
C CYS A 136 11.02 24.61 -12.26
N VAL A 137 10.89 25.72 -13.00
CA VAL A 137 11.09 25.73 -14.47
C VAL A 137 12.57 25.65 -14.82
N TYR A 138 13.43 26.37 -14.10
CA TYR A 138 14.88 26.39 -14.33
C TYR A 138 15.56 25.03 -14.08
N VAL A 139 15.07 24.25 -13.11
CA VAL A 139 15.66 22.96 -12.71
C VAL A 139 15.31 21.83 -13.70
N VAL A 140 14.46 22.05 -14.70
CA VAL A 140 14.13 21.03 -15.70
C VAL A 140 15.34 20.81 -16.63
N PRO A 141 15.91 19.58 -16.70
CA PRO A 141 17.06 19.29 -17.56
C PRO A 141 16.75 19.51 -19.05
N SER A 142 17.76 19.95 -19.80
CA SER A 142 17.67 20.13 -21.26
C SER A 142 17.22 18.84 -21.96
N GLY A 143 16.04 18.85 -22.57
CA GLY A 143 15.49 17.70 -23.32
C GLY A 143 14.34 16.96 -22.63
N GLU A 144 14.05 17.23 -21.35
CA GLU A 144 12.88 16.68 -20.66
C GLU A 144 11.68 17.65 -20.72
N ALA A 145 10.54 17.17 -21.23
CA ALA A 145 9.28 17.93 -21.18
C ALA A 145 8.41 17.45 -20.02
N ARG A 146 8.10 18.33 -19.07
CA ARG A 146 7.13 18.05 -17.99
C ARG A 146 5.74 18.54 -18.39
N ARG A 147 4.73 17.66 -18.30
CA ARG A 147 3.32 17.98 -18.58
C ARG A 147 2.46 17.85 -17.33
N ILE A 148 1.45 18.70 -17.22
CA ILE A 148 0.46 18.65 -16.14
C ILE A 148 -0.51 17.48 -16.42
N LYS A 149 -0.59 16.52 -15.50
CA LYS A 149 -1.44 15.32 -15.66
C LYS A 149 -2.95 15.63 -15.54
N HIS A 150 -3.34 16.47 -14.59
CA HIS A 150 -4.76 16.75 -14.29
C HIS A 150 -5.17 18.15 -14.75
N LEU A 151 -5.22 18.38 -16.07
CA LEU A 151 -5.61 19.70 -16.63
C LEU A 151 -6.99 20.18 -16.16
N ARG A 152 -7.94 19.26 -15.94
CA ARG A 152 -9.31 19.60 -15.49
C ARG A 152 -9.35 20.13 -14.07
N VAL A 153 -8.65 19.46 -13.17
CA VAL A 153 -8.48 19.90 -11.78
C VAL A 153 -7.80 21.26 -11.78
N PHE A 154 -6.78 21.45 -12.62
CA PHE A 154 -6.10 22.74 -12.77
C PHE A 154 -7.04 23.87 -13.21
N PHE A 155 -7.95 23.64 -14.15
CA PHE A 155 -8.93 24.66 -14.54
C PHE A 155 -9.90 25.00 -13.40
N VAL A 156 -10.36 24.00 -12.64
CA VAL A 156 -11.23 24.23 -11.48
C VAL A 156 -10.49 25.01 -10.40
N THR A 157 -9.28 24.61 -10.03
CA THR A 157 -8.50 25.32 -9.01
C THR A 157 -8.14 26.73 -9.45
N ALA A 158 -7.75 26.94 -10.70
CA ALA A 158 -7.47 28.28 -11.25
C ALA A 158 -8.71 29.20 -11.20
N SER A 159 -9.90 28.67 -11.52
CA SER A 159 -11.14 29.44 -11.43
C SER A 159 -11.47 29.86 -9.99
N TRP A 160 -11.28 28.95 -9.02
CA TRP A 160 -11.47 29.24 -7.60
C TRP A 160 -10.41 30.21 -7.05
N SER A 161 -9.18 30.18 -7.56
CA SER A 161 -8.15 31.16 -7.18
C SER A 161 -8.51 32.58 -7.63
N ILE A 162 -9.02 32.74 -8.86
CA ILE A 162 -9.50 34.05 -9.34
C ILE A 162 -10.70 34.51 -8.52
N PHE A 163 -11.65 33.61 -8.26
CA PHE A 163 -12.82 33.90 -7.43
C PHE A 163 -12.42 34.34 -6.00
N ALA A 164 -11.41 33.70 -5.40
CA ALA A 164 -10.94 34.07 -4.07
C ALA A 164 -10.43 35.52 -4.00
N TYR A 165 -9.70 35.99 -5.01
CA TYR A 165 -9.26 37.39 -5.06
C TYR A 165 -10.42 38.37 -5.26
N ILE A 166 -11.39 38.01 -6.10
CA ILE A 166 -12.60 38.81 -6.31
C ILE A 166 -13.41 38.88 -5.01
N TRP A 167 -13.56 37.75 -4.32
CA TRP A 167 -14.26 37.66 -3.04
C TRP A 167 -13.57 38.49 -1.95
N LEU A 168 -12.23 38.41 -1.85
CA LEU A 168 -11.44 39.22 -0.93
C LEU A 168 -11.61 40.74 -1.20
N TYR A 169 -11.62 41.15 -2.46
CA TYR A 169 -11.91 42.53 -2.83
C TYR A 169 -13.34 42.92 -2.42
N LEU A 170 -14.30 42.03 -2.64
CA LEU A 170 -15.72 42.28 -2.39
C LEU A 170 -16.00 42.45 -0.89
N ILE A 171 -15.41 41.64 -0.01
CA ILE A 171 -15.58 41.79 1.45
C ILE A 171 -14.91 43.08 1.97
N LEU A 172 -13.70 43.42 1.50
CA LEU A 172 -12.94 44.54 2.03
C LEU A 172 -13.35 45.91 1.47
N ALA A 173 -13.86 45.97 0.24
CA ALA A 173 -14.14 47.24 -0.45
C ALA A 173 -15.63 47.50 -0.72
N VAL A 174 -16.46 46.46 -0.81
CA VAL A 174 -17.87 46.59 -1.27
C VAL A 174 -18.88 46.27 -0.18
N ILE A 175 -18.74 45.15 0.53
CA ILE A 175 -19.69 44.75 1.58
C ILE A 175 -19.39 45.49 2.88
N SER A 176 -18.19 45.29 3.43
CA SER A 176 -17.82 45.78 4.76
C SER A 176 -16.50 46.57 4.67
N PRO A 177 -16.56 47.87 4.32
CA PRO A 177 -15.36 48.66 4.05
C PRO A 177 -14.39 48.67 5.25
N GLY A 178 -13.24 48.02 5.10
CA GLY A 178 -12.16 48.01 6.09
C GLY A 178 -12.41 47.17 7.35
N VAL A 179 -13.47 46.37 7.43
CA VAL A 179 -13.75 45.47 8.56
C VAL A 179 -14.28 44.14 8.03
N VAL A 180 -13.79 43.02 8.54
CA VAL A 180 -14.30 41.68 8.18
C VAL A 180 -15.31 41.23 9.22
N GLU A 181 -16.56 40.99 8.82
CA GLU A 181 -17.60 40.48 9.70
C GLU A 181 -17.48 38.96 9.90
N VAL A 182 -17.98 38.45 11.04
CA VAL A 182 -17.85 37.02 11.41
C VAL A 182 -18.54 36.11 10.38
N TRP A 183 -19.65 36.54 9.80
CA TRP A 183 -20.35 35.74 8.78
C TRP A 183 -19.58 35.71 7.45
N GLU A 184 -18.87 36.78 7.08
CA GLU A 184 -18.01 36.83 5.88
C GLU A 184 -16.84 35.85 6.04
N ALA A 185 -16.25 35.80 7.25
CA ALA A 185 -15.22 34.83 7.60
C ALA A 185 -15.75 33.39 7.57
N LEU A 186 -16.94 33.14 8.13
CA LEU A 186 -17.58 31.82 8.12
C LEU A 186 -17.89 31.35 6.68
N LEU A 187 -18.41 32.25 5.84
CA LEU A 187 -18.71 31.94 4.44
C LEU A 187 -17.43 31.64 3.64
N THR A 188 -16.36 32.40 3.89
CA THR A 188 -15.04 32.13 3.31
C THR A 188 -14.49 30.77 3.73
N LEU A 189 -14.71 30.37 5.00
CA LEU A 189 -14.35 29.05 5.51
C LEU A 189 -15.16 27.93 4.83
N VAL A 190 -16.43 28.17 4.49
CA VAL A 190 -17.28 27.22 3.75
C VAL A 190 -16.85 27.07 2.28
N PHE A 191 -16.27 28.10 1.65
CA PHE A 191 -15.79 27.98 0.27
C PHE A 191 -14.64 26.99 0.11
N PHE A 192 -13.84 26.75 1.15
CA PHE A 192 -12.75 25.78 1.11
C PHE A 192 -13.24 24.33 0.86
N PRO A 193 -14.12 23.73 1.68
CA PRO A 193 -14.64 22.39 1.41
C PRO A 193 -15.43 22.30 0.09
N VAL A 194 -16.13 23.37 -0.32
CA VAL A 194 -16.81 23.42 -1.62
C VAL A 194 -15.80 23.32 -2.78
N CYS A 195 -14.69 24.06 -2.72
CA CYS A 195 -13.61 23.99 -3.70
C CYS A 195 -13.00 22.57 -3.76
N VAL A 196 -12.80 21.93 -2.61
CA VAL A 196 -12.26 20.57 -2.52
C VAL A 196 -13.22 19.54 -3.15
N VAL A 197 -14.51 19.63 -2.86
CA VAL A 197 -15.53 18.75 -3.45
C VAL A 197 -15.64 18.98 -4.96
N ALA A 198 -15.58 20.23 -5.42
CA ALA A 198 -15.58 20.55 -6.85
C ALA A 198 -14.34 19.98 -7.56
N ALA A 199 -13.15 20.08 -6.95
CA ALA A 199 -11.92 19.49 -7.46
C ALA A 199 -12.00 17.95 -7.51
N TRP A 200 -12.55 17.32 -6.46
CA TRP A 200 -12.80 15.88 -6.42
C TRP A 200 -13.79 15.42 -7.51
N ALA A 201 -14.89 16.14 -7.71
CA ALA A 201 -15.88 15.85 -8.75
C ALA A 201 -15.30 15.98 -10.16
N ALA A 202 -14.44 16.98 -10.39
CA ALA A 202 -13.73 17.17 -11.65
C ALA A 202 -12.74 16.04 -11.94
N ASP A 203 -12.11 15.49 -10.89
CA ASP A 203 -11.20 14.36 -10.99
C ASP A 203 -11.94 13.05 -11.31
N LYS A 204 -13.08 12.79 -10.64
CA LYS A 204 -13.93 11.59 -10.82
C LYS A 204 -14.78 11.56 -12.11
N ARG A 205 -14.67 12.55 -12.99
CA ARG A 205 -15.37 12.63 -14.31
C ARG A 205 -16.90 12.60 -14.26
N LEU A 206 -17.56 13.19 -13.27
CA LEU A 206 -19.02 13.10 -13.13
C LEU A 206 -19.87 13.91 -14.14
N LEU A 207 -19.29 14.78 -14.98
CA LEU A 207 -20.10 15.79 -15.70
C LEU A 207 -20.09 15.82 -17.24
N PHE A 208 -19.36 14.98 -17.99
CA PHE A 208 -19.41 15.06 -19.47
C PHE A 208 -19.18 13.74 -20.23
N TYR A 209 -20.05 12.73 -20.04
CA TYR A 209 -19.93 11.43 -20.72
C TYR A 209 -21.05 11.13 -21.73
N LYS A 210 -21.33 12.04 -22.68
CA LYS A 210 -22.34 11.76 -23.73
C LYS A 210 -21.92 11.98 -25.19
N TYR A 211 -20.67 12.34 -25.52
CA TYR A 211 -20.35 12.69 -26.91
C TYR A 211 -19.04 12.16 -27.52
N VAL A 212 -18.39 11.14 -26.92
CA VAL A 212 -17.29 10.46 -27.61
C VAL A 212 -17.43 8.95 -27.44
N TYR A 213 -18.08 8.31 -28.41
CA TYR A 213 -17.87 6.89 -28.68
C TYR A 213 -16.39 6.68 -29.04
N LYS A 214 -15.68 5.79 -28.34
CA LYS A 214 -14.68 4.90 -28.98
C LYS A 214 -14.19 3.74 -28.10
N ARG A 215 -14.36 2.56 -28.70
CA ARG A 215 -13.71 1.24 -28.56
C ARG A 215 -12.66 1.05 -27.46
N TYR A 216 -12.99 0.14 -26.55
CA TYR A 216 -12.03 -0.58 -25.72
C TYR A 216 -11.24 -1.59 -26.57
N ARG A 217 -9.91 -1.51 -26.55
CA ARG A 217 -9.01 -2.59 -26.96
C ARG A 217 -8.07 -2.84 -25.78
N ALA A 218 -8.08 -4.05 -25.26
CA ALA A 218 -7.21 -4.49 -24.18
C ALA A 218 -5.75 -4.55 -24.67
N ASP A 219 -4.84 -3.96 -23.91
CA ASP A 219 -3.39 -4.06 -24.10
C ASP A 219 -2.84 -5.09 -23.09
N PRO A 220 -2.05 -6.11 -23.50
CA PRO A 220 -1.76 -7.28 -22.67
C PRO A 220 -0.66 -7.09 -21.60
N ARG A 221 -0.23 -5.86 -21.28
CA ARG A 221 0.96 -5.61 -20.44
C ARG A 221 0.75 -4.85 -19.13
N SER A 222 -0.49 -4.49 -18.76
CA SER A 222 -0.72 -3.81 -17.49
C SER A 222 -2.09 -4.13 -16.88
N GLY A 223 -2.09 -4.84 -15.76
CA GLY A 223 -3.27 -5.08 -14.93
C GLY A 223 -3.76 -3.84 -14.15
N ILE A 224 -3.68 -2.61 -14.69
CA ILE A 224 -4.29 -1.41 -14.10
C ILE A 224 -4.92 -0.56 -15.21
N ILE A 225 -6.25 -0.39 -15.12
CA ILE A 225 -7.04 0.51 -15.98
C ILE A 225 -6.91 1.94 -15.44
N ILE A 226 -6.01 2.74 -16.00
CA ILE A 226 -6.16 4.20 -16.05
C ILE A 226 -5.74 4.66 -17.45
N GLY A 227 -6.72 5.03 -18.27
CA GLY A 227 -6.49 5.45 -19.65
C GLY A 227 -5.67 6.74 -19.75
N THR A 228 -4.55 6.64 -20.45
CA THR A 228 -3.88 7.76 -21.13
C THR A 228 -3.96 7.52 -22.64
N GLU A 229 -4.82 8.27 -23.33
CA GLU A 229 -4.73 8.43 -24.79
C GLU A 229 -3.70 9.53 -25.11
N GLY A 230 -2.83 9.25 -26.08
CA GLY A 230 -2.18 10.31 -26.86
C GLY A 230 -0.76 10.07 -27.34
N GLU A 231 -0.51 9.05 -28.16
CA GLU A 231 0.53 9.15 -29.19
C GLU A 231 -0.04 8.71 -30.56
N LEU A 232 0.06 9.61 -31.54
CA LEU A 232 -0.19 9.30 -32.96
C LEU A 232 1.05 8.60 -33.53
N PRO A 233 0.90 7.51 -34.31
CA PRO A 233 2.03 6.89 -34.99
C PRO A 233 2.43 7.71 -36.21
N LYS A 234 3.74 7.94 -36.37
CA LYS A 234 4.35 8.36 -37.63
C LYS A 234 4.60 7.13 -38.51
N ASP A 235 4.05 7.25 -39.71
CA ASP A 235 4.52 6.76 -41.00
C ASP A 235 4.50 5.26 -41.33
N ILE A 236 3.72 5.03 -42.38
CA ILE A 236 3.51 3.83 -43.18
C ILE A 236 4.74 3.64 -44.07
N GLU A 237 5.38 2.48 -43.99
CA GLU A 237 6.05 1.88 -45.15
C GLU A 237 5.41 0.52 -45.45
N MET A 238 5.17 0.32 -46.74
CA MET A 238 4.28 -0.67 -47.35
C MET A 238 5.13 -1.58 -48.23
N ASP A 239 5.10 -2.89 -47.97
CA ASP A 239 5.40 -3.97 -48.93
C ASP A 239 5.01 -5.30 -48.24
N GLY A 240 4.33 -6.30 -48.80
CA GLY A 240 3.96 -6.62 -50.18
C GLY A 240 4.05 -8.14 -50.36
N GLY A 241 2.90 -8.86 -50.35
CA GLY A 241 2.77 -10.29 -50.72
C GLY A 241 2.86 -11.30 -49.57
N GLY A 242 2.15 -12.42 -49.52
CA GLY A 242 1.20 -13.09 -50.41
C GLY A 242 0.66 -14.32 -49.64
N GLY A 243 -0.56 -14.77 -49.96
CA GLY A 243 -1.37 -15.64 -49.12
C GLY A 243 -0.93 -17.10 -48.96
N GLY A 244 -1.36 -17.69 -47.83
CA GLY A 244 -1.35 -19.12 -47.55
C GLY A 244 -2.36 -19.43 -46.43
N ALA A 245 -3.24 -20.42 -46.67
CA ALA A 245 -4.35 -20.80 -45.79
C ALA A 245 -3.89 -21.36 -44.42
N PRO A 246 -4.64 -21.18 -43.32
CA PRO A 246 -4.25 -21.67 -42.00
C PRO A 246 -4.65 -23.13 -41.77
N SER A 247 -3.67 -23.97 -41.45
CA SER A 247 -3.86 -25.28 -40.81
C SER A 247 -4.03 -25.10 -39.28
N PRO A 248 -4.69 -26.04 -38.57
CA PRO A 248 -5.21 -25.82 -37.22
C PRO A 248 -4.08 -25.72 -36.18
N ALA A 249 -4.05 -24.59 -35.46
CA ALA A 249 -3.09 -24.30 -34.42
C ALA A 249 -3.44 -25.02 -33.11
N ALA A 250 -2.39 -25.47 -32.43
CA ALA A 250 -2.34 -25.99 -31.07
C ALA A 250 -3.03 -25.07 -30.04
N PRO A 251 -3.44 -25.57 -28.85
CA PRO A 251 -4.12 -24.78 -27.83
C PRO A 251 -3.31 -23.54 -27.45
N SER A 252 -3.99 -22.39 -27.42
CA SER A 252 -3.39 -21.10 -27.12
C SER A 252 -2.90 -21.06 -25.66
N PRO A 253 -1.66 -20.63 -25.40
CA PRO A 253 -1.13 -20.51 -24.04
C PRO A 253 -1.90 -19.44 -23.25
N THR A 254 -2.01 -19.68 -21.94
CA THR A 254 -2.69 -18.84 -20.96
C THR A 254 -2.05 -17.45 -20.87
N PRO A 255 -2.78 -16.41 -20.43
CA PRO A 255 -2.24 -15.04 -20.36
C PRO A 255 -1.02 -14.91 -19.43
N GLU A 256 -0.93 -15.72 -18.38
CA GLU A 256 0.23 -15.74 -17.47
C GLU A 256 1.47 -16.34 -18.13
N GLU A 257 1.32 -17.41 -18.93
CA GLU A 257 2.41 -17.95 -19.73
C GLU A 257 2.92 -16.92 -20.75
N LYS A 258 2.04 -16.06 -21.28
CA LYS A 258 2.44 -14.99 -22.21
C LYS A 258 3.17 -13.84 -21.53
N GLU A 259 2.75 -13.41 -20.34
CA GLU A 259 3.43 -12.36 -19.57
C GLU A 259 4.82 -12.80 -19.10
N LEU A 260 4.93 -14.04 -18.62
CA LEU A 260 6.19 -14.63 -18.19
C LEU A 260 7.17 -14.80 -19.36
N ASP A 261 6.64 -15.16 -20.54
CA ASP A 261 7.42 -15.33 -21.77
C ASP A 261 7.79 -13.97 -22.42
N GLU A 262 6.96 -12.92 -22.25
CA GLU A 262 7.31 -11.55 -22.65
C GLU A 262 8.42 -10.95 -21.78
N SER A 263 8.33 -11.08 -20.46
CA SER A 263 9.38 -10.62 -19.54
C SER A 263 10.70 -11.34 -19.80
N ARG A 264 10.67 -12.66 -20.03
CA ARG A 264 11.85 -13.45 -20.44
C ARG A 264 12.44 -12.95 -21.75
N ARG A 265 11.62 -12.62 -22.76
CA ARG A 265 12.10 -12.08 -24.05
C ARG A 265 12.75 -10.69 -23.91
N GLU A 266 12.21 -9.82 -23.07
CA GLU A 266 12.79 -8.49 -22.82
C GLU A 266 14.16 -8.58 -22.15
N VAL A 267 14.31 -9.45 -21.15
CA VAL A 267 15.59 -9.71 -20.49
C VAL A 267 16.61 -10.27 -21.49
N ILE A 268 16.20 -11.19 -22.37
CA ILE A 268 17.05 -11.75 -23.42
C ILE A 268 17.48 -10.67 -24.44
N GLN A 269 16.58 -9.74 -24.79
CA GLN A 269 16.89 -8.65 -25.71
C GLN A 269 17.88 -7.65 -25.09
N ILE A 270 17.70 -7.30 -23.81
CA ILE A 270 18.63 -6.44 -23.06
C ILE A 270 20.01 -7.11 -22.94
N LEU A 271 20.07 -8.41 -22.64
CA LEU A 271 21.33 -9.17 -22.60
C LEU A 271 22.03 -9.22 -23.96
N LYS A 272 21.27 -9.37 -25.05
CA LYS A 272 21.81 -9.37 -26.42
C LYS A 272 22.39 -8.01 -26.80
N GLU A 273 21.72 -6.91 -26.45
CA GLU A 273 22.24 -5.55 -26.65
C GLU A 273 23.49 -5.27 -25.81
N LEU A 274 23.52 -5.71 -24.55
CA LEU A 274 24.66 -5.54 -23.66
C LEU A 274 25.87 -6.33 -24.16
N LYS A 275 25.66 -7.55 -24.67
CA LYS A 275 26.72 -8.39 -25.26
C LYS A 275 27.27 -7.81 -26.57
N GLN A 276 26.45 -7.10 -27.34
CA GLN A 276 26.91 -6.38 -28.54
C GLN A 276 27.71 -5.11 -28.19
N LYS A 277 27.33 -4.40 -27.12
CA LYS A 277 27.99 -3.16 -26.67
C LYS A 277 29.28 -3.42 -25.88
N HIS A 278 29.37 -4.55 -25.18
CA HIS A 278 30.51 -4.95 -24.36
C HIS A 278 30.90 -6.41 -24.64
N PRO A 279 31.47 -6.71 -25.83
CA PRO A 279 31.93 -8.05 -26.18
C PRO A 279 33.09 -8.56 -25.30
N GLU A 280 33.78 -7.65 -24.61
CA GLU A 280 34.92 -7.94 -23.72
C GLU A 280 34.54 -8.36 -22.29
N LYS A 281 33.26 -8.27 -21.91
CA LYS A 281 32.81 -8.56 -20.54
C LYS A 281 32.25 -9.97 -20.41
N GLU A 282 32.54 -10.61 -19.27
CA GLU A 282 32.04 -11.94 -18.96
C GLU A 282 30.52 -11.95 -18.79
N LEU A 283 29.92 -13.14 -18.98
CA LEU A 283 28.47 -13.33 -18.93
C LEU A 283 27.86 -12.86 -17.61
N GLU A 284 28.58 -13.04 -16.50
CA GLU A 284 28.14 -12.64 -15.16
C GLU A 284 28.09 -11.11 -15.00
N GLN A 285 29.08 -10.39 -15.51
CA GLN A 285 29.10 -8.92 -15.54
C GLN A 285 28.02 -8.36 -16.47
N LEU A 286 27.70 -9.06 -17.56
CA LEU A 286 26.62 -8.69 -18.48
C LEU A 286 25.24 -8.89 -17.83
N VAL A 287 25.06 -9.94 -17.03
CA VAL A 287 23.84 -10.17 -16.23
C VAL A 287 23.68 -9.11 -15.14
N GLU A 288 24.76 -8.72 -14.46
CA GLU A 288 24.74 -7.62 -13.49
C GLU A 288 24.34 -6.29 -14.15
N MET A 289 24.92 -5.98 -15.32
CA MET A 289 24.54 -4.79 -16.09
C MET A 289 23.08 -4.84 -16.56
N ALA A 290 22.56 -6.02 -16.93
CA ALA A 290 21.17 -6.19 -17.33
C ALA A 290 20.21 -5.95 -16.15
N ASN A 291 20.53 -6.50 -14.98
CA ASN A 291 19.76 -6.28 -13.75
C ASN A 291 19.77 -4.81 -13.32
N TYR A 292 20.92 -4.15 -13.43
CA TYR A 292 21.03 -2.71 -13.16
C TYR A 292 20.21 -1.87 -14.17
N TYR A 293 20.23 -2.24 -15.44
CA TYR A 293 19.47 -1.57 -16.50
C TYR A 293 17.96 -1.76 -16.32
N ALA A 294 17.50 -2.94 -15.90
CA ALA A 294 16.11 -3.21 -15.57
C ALA A 294 15.61 -2.37 -14.38
N LEU A 295 16.40 -2.28 -13.31
CA LEU A 295 16.08 -1.42 -12.14
C LEU A 295 16.06 0.08 -12.49
N LEU A 296 16.81 0.50 -13.51
CA LEU A 296 16.82 1.88 -13.97
C LEU A 296 15.53 2.26 -14.71
N HIS A 297 14.98 1.34 -15.50
CA HIS A 297 13.80 1.57 -16.35
C HIS A 297 12.47 1.27 -15.66
N GLN A 298 12.48 0.69 -14.46
CA GLN A 298 11.29 0.61 -13.62
C GLN A 298 10.76 2.00 -13.22
N GLN A 299 9.44 2.14 -13.14
CA GLN A 299 8.79 3.36 -12.65
C GLN A 299 9.15 3.61 -11.18
N LYS A 300 9.74 4.77 -10.89
CA LYS A 300 10.24 5.12 -9.55
C LYS A 300 9.26 6.02 -8.80
N SER A 301 9.03 5.69 -7.53
CA SER A 301 8.23 6.50 -6.61
C SER A 301 8.92 7.85 -6.29
N ARG A 302 8.14 8.89 -5.95
CA ARG A 302 8.67 10.20 -5.51
C ARG A 302 9.60 10.09 -4.30
N ALA A 303 9.33 9.14 -3.39
CA ALA A 303 10.15 8.88 -2.22
C ALA A 303 11.58 8.44 -2.59
N PHE A 304 11.73 7.65 -3.66
CA PHE A 304 13.03 7.20 -4.16
C PHE A 304 13.94 8.39 -4.48
N TYR A 305 13.42 9.40 -5.18
CA TYR A 305 14.22 10.58 -5.56
C TYR A 305 14.62 11.43 -4.34
N ARG A 306 13.73 11.56 -3.34
CA ARG A 306 14.03 12.29 -2.11
C ARG A 306 15.13 11.60 -1.31
N ILE A 307 14.98 10.30 -1.07
CA ILE A 307 15.96 9.48 -0.35
C ILE A 307 17.30 9.47 -1.10
N GLN A 308 17.28 9.29 -2.41
CA GLN A 308 18.48 9.30 -3.24
C GLN A 308 19.23 10.63 -3.18
N ALA A 309 18.52 11.76 -3.21
CA ALA A 309 19.14 13.09 -3.10
C ALA A 309 19.80 13.29 -1.73
N THR A 310 19.10 12.98 -0.64
CA THR A 310 19.68 13.05 0.72
C THR A 310 20.91 12.18 0.85
N ARG A 311 20.87 10.98 0.29
CA ARG A 311 21.92 9.98 0.41
C ARG A 311 23.17 10.30 -0.41
N LEU A 312 23.00 10.95 -1.56
CA LEU A 312 24.10 11.54 -2.33
C LEU A 312 24.76 12.70 -1.55
N MET A 313 23.96 13.54 -0.91
CA MET A 313 24.47 14.66 -0.10
C MET A 313 25.23 14.20 1.15
N THR A 314 24.85 13.08 1.75
CA THR A 314 25.51 12.51 2.93
C THR A 314 26.63 11.49 2.59
N GLY A 315 27.00 11.35 1.31
CA GLY A 315 28.10 10.49 0.87
C GLY A 315 27.80 8.97 0.89
N ALA A 316 26.55 8.57 1.11
CA ALA A 316 26.13 7.17 1.23
C ALA A 316 25.79 6.49 -0.13
N GLY A 317 26.15 7.15 -1.24
CA GLY A 317 26.13 6.60 -2.60
C GLY A 317 24.74 6.40 -3.22
N ASN A 318 24.74 5.87 -4.44
CA ASN A 318 23.52 5.62 -5.22
C ASN A 318 22.82 4.33 -4.75
N ILE A 319 21.54 4.42 -4.37
CA ILE A 319 20.75 3.31 -3.84
C ILE A 319 20.63 2.14 -4.82
N LEU A 320 20.54 2.40 -6.12
CA LEU A 320 20.42 1.37 -7.16
C LEU A 320 21.73 0.60 -7.33
N LYS A 321 22.88 1.29 -7.20
CA LYS A 321 24.19 0.64 -7.27
C LYS A 321 24.42 -0.25 -6.05
N LYS A 322 23.99 0.19 -4.86
CA LYS A 322 24.06 -0.64 -3.65
C LYS A 322 23.18 -1.88 -3.78
N HIS A 323 21.93 -1.72 -4.23
CA HIS A 323 21.00 -2.84 -4.37
C HIS A 323 21.44 -3.85 -5.44
N ALA A 324 22.00 -3.39 -6.57
CA ALA A 324 22.59 -4.25 -7.58
C ALA A 324 23.81 -5.03 -7.03
N ALA A 325 24.70 -4.37 -6.27
CA ALA A 325 25.84 -5.01 -5.64
C ALA A 325 25.44 -6.01 -4.54
N GLU A 326 24.41 -5.71 -3.75
CA GLU A 326 23.85 -6.63 -2.74
C GLU A 326 23.17 -7.84 -3.39
N ALA A 327 22.43 -7.64 -4.48
CA ALA A 327 21.86 -8.74 -5.26
C ALA A 327 22.95 -9.62 -5.89
N SER A 328 24.04 -9.02 -6.39
CA SER A 328 25.20 -9.74 -6.90
C SER A 328 25.89 -10.57 -5.82
N LYS A 329 26.07 -10.03 -4.61
CA LYS A 329 26.59 -10.77 -3.45
C LYS A 329 25.68 -11.94 -3.04
N ARG A 330 24.36 -11.74 -3.14
CA ARG A 330 23.37 -12.78 -2.83
C ARG A 330 23.37 -13.91 -3.87
N ALA A 331 23.59 -13.59 -5.14
CA ALA A 331 23.71 -14.56 -6.22
C ALA A 331 25.04 -15.35 -6.18
N SER A 332 26.14 -14.70 -5.79
CA SER A 332 27.43 -15.37 -5.56
C SER A 332 27.40 -16.25 -4.30
N ALA A 333 26.66 -15.87 -3.26
CA ALA A 333 26.40 -16.72 -2.09
C ALA A 333 25.59 -18.00 -2.41
N LEU A 334 24.92 -18.07 -3.57
CA LEU A 334 24.21 -19.26 -4.05
C LEU A 334 25.07 -20.14 -4.97
N THR A 335 26.28 -19.70 -5.35
CA THR A 335 27.14 -20.39 -6.33
C THR A 335 28.55 -20.72 -5.79
N GLU A 336 28.88 -20.37 -4.55
CA GLU A 336 30.07 -20.91 -3.89
C GLU A 336 29.81 -22.36 -3.44
N THR A 337 30.44 -23.28 -4.17
CA THR A 337 30.56 -24.69 -3.81
C THR A 337 31.21 -24.87 -2.43
N PRO A 338 30.80 -25.90 -1.67
CA PRO A 338 30.90 -25.93 -0.22
C PRO A 338 32.31 -26.26 0.26
N SER A 339 32.84 -25.40 1.11
CA SER A 339 34.01 -25.71 1.91
C SER A 339 33.76 -25.26 3.35
N GLU A 340 33.84 -26.25 4.25
CA GLU A 340 33.91 -26.17 5.72
C GLU A 340 32.59 -26.03 6.51
N LEU A 341 31.47 -25.53 5.93
CA LEU A 341 30.19 -25.41 6.67
C LEU A 341 29.24 -26.63 6.55
N GLU A 342 29.39 -27.50 5.55
CA GLU A 342 28.50 -28.65 5.36
C GLU A 342 28.75 -29.79 6.36
N GLU A 343 29.98 -29.98 6.85
CA GLU A 343 30.28 -30.99 7.88
C GLU A 343 29.68 -30.62 9.26
N GLU A 344 29.38 -29.33 9.49
CA GLU A 344 28.76 -28.86 10.73
C GLU A 344 27.24 -29.02 10.73
N GLU A 345 26.60 -28.95 9.56
CA GLU A 345 25.15 -29.06 9.41
C GLU A 345 24.60 -30.49 9.59
N GLU A 346 25.41 -31.52 9.37
CA GLU A 346 25.01 -32.93 9.52
C GLU A 346 25.02 -33.41 10.98
N THR A 347 25.73 -32.72 11.88
CA THR A 347 25.94 -33.21 13.25
C THR A 347 24.89 -32.74 14.27
N CYS A 348 24.13 -31.67 13.99
CA CYS A 348 23.12 -31.12 14.91
C CYS A 348 21.69 -31.49 14.52
N SER A 349 20.86 -31.81 15.51
CA SER A 349 19.42 -32.06 15.27
C SER A 349 18.67 -30.75 15.04
N LYS A 350 17.79 -30.71 14.04
CA LYS A 350 17.02 -29.51 13.64
C LYS A 350 15.54 -29.72 13.94
N ILE A 351 14.91 -28.80 14.67
CA ILE A 351 13.47 -28.86 15.00
C ILE A 351 12.75 -27.67 14.37
N PHE A 352 11.66 -27.95 13.66
CA PHE A 352 10.89 -26.95 12.90
C PHE A 352 9.44 -27.42 12.65
N PHE A 353 8.57 -26.50 12.22
CA PHE A 353 7.21 -26.82 11.78
C PHE A 353 7.19 -27.36 10.35
N GLU A 354 6.46 -28.44 10.13
CA GLU A 354 6.23 -28.98 8.79
C GLU A 354 4.85 -29.64 8.73
N PRO A 355 3.87 -29.08 7.98
CA PRO A 355 3.89 -27.79 7.27
C PRO A 355 3.97 -26.55 8.18
N CYS A 356 4.14 -25.35 7.60
CA CYS A 356 4.10 -24.07 8.34
C CYS A 356 2.81 -23.25 8.12
N LEU A 357 1.92 -23.74 7.27
CA LEU A 357 0.63 -23.14 6.93
C LEU A 357 -0.44 -24.22 7.11
N TYR A 358 -1.44 -23.92 7.93
CA TYR A 358 -2.57 -24.79 8.21
C TYR A 358 -3.87 -24.05 7.92
N HIS A 359 -4.85 -24.77 7.38
CA HIS A 359 -6.20 -24.27 7.17
C HIS A 359 -7.17 -25.23 7.86
N CYS A 360 -8.08 -24.69 8.65
CA CYS A 360 -9.12 -25.44 9.33
C CYS A 360 -10.46 -24.70 9.21
N LEU A 361 -11.55 -25.46 9.18
CA LEU A 361 -12.88 -24.90 9.36
C LEU A 361 -13.10 -24.58 10.84
N GLU A 362 -13.90 -23.58 11.14
CA GLU A 362 -14.28 -23.21 12.50
C GLU A 362 -14.92 -24.39 13.24
N ASN A 363 -15.84 -25.10 12.58
CA ASN A 363 -16.51 -26.30 13.10
C ASN A 363 -15.62 -27.56 13.28
N CYS A 364 -14.29 -27.49 13.06
CA CYS A 364 -13.41 -28.65 13.19
C CYS A 364 -13.15 -29.06 14.64
N GLY A 365 -13.44 -28.18 15.60
CA GLY A 365 -13.25 -28.36 17.04
C GLY A 365 -11.79 -28.31 17.50
N SER A 366 -10.85 -28.89 16.76
CA SER A 366 -9.42 -28.75 17.04
C SER A 366 -8.55 -28.96 15.82
N VAL A 367 -7.49 -28.15 15.69
CA VAL A 367 -6.48 -28.27 14.63
C VAL A 367 -5.22 -28.97 15.16
N THR A 368 -4.71 -29.95 14.40
CA THR A 368 -3.49 -30.68 14.73
C THR A 368 -2.30 -30.16 13.93
N LEU A 369 -1.32 -29.56 14.59
CA LEU A 369 -0.04 -29.13 14.01
C LEU A 369 1.03 -30.18 14.21
N SER A 370 1.93 -30.30 13.24
CA SER A 370 3.04 -31.25 13.24
C SER A 370 4.38 -30.54 13.37
N VAL A 371 5.17 -30.94 14.37
CA VAL A 371 6.54 -30.47 14.60
C VAL A 371 7.49 -31.62 14.31
N THR A 372 8.38 -31.40 13.36
CA THR A 372 9.36 -32.38 12.91
C THR A 372 10.71 -32.13 13.57
N CYS A 373 11.34 -33.22 14.00
CA CYS A 373 12.72 -33.25 14.47
C CYS A 373 13.55 -34.05 13.46
N GLN A 374 14.38 -33.34 12.69
CA GLN A 374 15.39 -33.94 11.84
C GLN A 374 16.62 -34.27 12.70
N GLN A 375 16.83 -35.54 12.98
CA GLN A 375 17.92 -36.01 13.83
C GLN A 375 19.27 -35.84 13.13
N GLY A 376 20.26 -35.31 13.86
CA GLY A 376 21.67 -35.33 13.45
C GLY A 376 22.34 -36.69 13.74
N LEU A 377 23.63 -36.83 13.43
CA LEU A 377 24.38 -38.08 13.64
C LEU A 377 24.40 -38.59 15.11
N GLU A 378 24.15 -37.73 16.11
CA GLU A 378 24.10 -38.09 17.55
C GLU A 378 22.65 -38.15 18.08
N ALA A 379 21.90 -39.19 17.70
CA ALA A 379 20.44 -39.31 17.93
C ALA A 379 20.00 -39.79 19.34
N ASN A 380 20.82 -39.62 20.38
CA ASN A 380 20.56 -40.24 21.70
C ASN A 380 20.07 -39.29 22.80
N HIS A 381 19.72 -38.05 22.46
CA HIS A 381 19.28 -37.03 23.42
C HIS A 381 17.77 -36.82 23.37
N THR A 382 17.19 -36.41 24.52
CA THR A 382 15.79 -35.98 24.58
C THR A 382 15.73 -34.46 24.40
N PHE A 383 14.91 -34.00 23.46
CA PHE A 383 14.71 -32.57 23.20
C PHE A 383 13.39 -32.10 23.79
N TYR A 384 13.43 -30.98 24.51
CA TYR A 384 12.27 -30.29 25.06
C TYR A 384 12.11 -28.97 24.33
N VAL A 385 10.98 -28.75 23.67
CA VAL A 385 10.69 -27.52 22.93
C VAL A 385 9.40 -26.92 23.45
N ASP A 386 9.46 -25.69 23.94
CA ASP A 386 8.25 -25.00 24.36
C ASP A 386 7.52 -24.44 23.14
N TYR A 387 6.20 -24.42 23.19
CA TYR A 387 5.37 -23.76 22.20
C TYR A 387 4.38 -22.83 22.90
N ARG A 388 3.97 -21.78 22.18
CA ARG A 388 2.87 -20.90 22.58
C ARG A 388 2.08 -20.44 21.37
N THR A 389 0.79 -20.20 21.56
CA THR A 389 -0.05 -19.48 20.61
C THR A 389 0.12 -17.97 20.74
N GLU A 390 0.11 -17.26 19.63
CA GLU A 390 0.14 -15.80 19.53
C GLU A 390 -1.02 -15.32 18.66
N ASP A 391 -1.74 -14.30 19.14
CA ASP A 391 -2.88 -13.72 18.42
C ASP A 391 -2.44 -13.07 17.10
N GLY A 392 -3.29 -13.19 16.08
CA GLY A 392 -3.15 -12.51 14.80
C GLY A 392 -4.36 -11.61 14.54
N SER A 393 -5.17 -12.00 13.56
CA SER A 393 -6.55 -11.48 13.42
C SER A 393 -7.47 -12.22 14.38
N ALA A 394 -7.33 -13.54 14.45
CA ALA A 394 -7.97 -14.40 15.44
C ALA A 394 -7.34 -14.20 16.82
N LYS A 395 -8.19 -14.19 17.85
CA LYS A 395 -7.91 -13.95 19.26
C LYS A 395 -8.22 -15.17 20.11
N ALA A 396 -7.34 -15.40 21.08
CA ALA A 396 -7.56 -16.43 22.07
C ALA A 396 -8.81 -16.15 22.93
N GLY A 397 -9.69 -17.15 23.04
CA GLY A 397 -10.91 -17.13 23.85
C GLY A 397 -12.17 -16.70 23.09
N SER A 398 -12.05 -16.14 21.88
CA SER A 398 -13.18 -16.00 20.95
C SER A 398 -13.08 -17.06 19.85
N ASP A 399 -11.94 -17.16 19.16
CA ASP A 399 -11.87 -17.91 17.89
C ASP A 399 -11.03 -19.19 18.05
N TYR A 400 -10.12 -19.22 19.03
CA TYR A 400 -9.34 -20.40 19.40
C TYR A 400 -8.97 -20.42 20.88
N GLU A 401 -8.59 -21.59 21.41
CA GLU A 401 -8.17 -21.74 22.81
C GLU A 401 -6.67 -21.45 22.99
N TYR A 402 -6.33 -20.55 23.94
CA TYR A 402 -4.92 -20.28 24.29
C TYR A 402 -4.22 -21.57 24.72
N SER A 403 -3.12 -21.89 24.04
CA SER A 403 -2.38 -23.13 24.27
C SER A 403 -0.88 -22.86 24.42
N GLU A 404 -0.31 -23.28 25.55
CA GLU A 404 1.13 -23.28 25.81
C GLU A 404 1.57 -24.61 26.42
N GLY A 405 2.77 -25.07 26.09
CA GLY A 405 3.28 -26.32 26.64
C GLY A 405 4.67 -26.67 26.13
N THR A 406 5.14 -27.87 26.50
CA THR A 406 6.45 -28.39 26.10
C THR A 406 6.30 -29.69 25.32
N LEU A 407 6.81 -29.72 24.10
CA LEU A 407 6.96 -30.91 23.28
C LEU A 407 8.23 -31.66 23.69
N VAL A 408 8.10 -32.97 23.96
CA VAL A 408 9.21 -33.84 24.37
C VAL A 408 9.51 -34.84 23.27
N PHE A 409 10.62 -34.66 22.56
CA PHE A 409 11.12 -35.61 21.58
C PHE A 409 12.07 -36.60 22.25
N LYS A 410 11.62 -37.85 22.42
CA LYS A 410 12.50 -38.92 22.91
C LYS A 410 13.49 -39.34 21.82
N PRO A 411 14.60 -40.01 22.17
CA PRO A 411 15.53 -40.57 21.18
C PRO A 411 14.77 -41.44 20.17
N GLY A 412 14.97 -41.18 18.88
CA GLY A 412 14.29 -41.89 17.79
C GLY A 412 12.91 -41.32 17.38
N GLU A 413 12.33 -40.38 18.14
CA GLU A 413 11.10 -39.69 17.73
C GLU A 413 11.42 -38.53 16.78
N THR A 414 10.80 -38.54 15.60
CA THR A 414 11.00 -37.52 14.55
C THR A 414 9.80 -36.61 14.36
N LEU A 415 8.65 -36.92 14.96
CA LEU A 415 7.40 -36.18 14.79
C LEU A 415 6.66 -36.06 16.12
N LYS A 416 6.18 -34.86 16.43
CA LYS A 416 5.21 -34.60 17.49
C LYS A 416 4.03 -33.80 16.97
N GLU A 417 2.86 -34.17 17.44
CA GLU A 417 1.61 -33.49 17.11
C GLU A 417 1.17 -32.61 18.28
N LEU A 418 0.66 -31.44 17.95
CA LEU A 418 0.09 -30.45 18.85
C LEU A 418 -1.36 -30.21 18.46
N SER A 419 -2.31 -30.39 19.38
CA SER A 419 -3.72 -30.09 19.15
C SER A 419 -4.09 -28.77 19.80
N ILE A 420 -4.68 -27.85 19.05
CA ILE A 420 -5.20 -26.57 19.52
C ILE A 420 -6.71 -26.55 19.32
N GLY A 421 -7.48 -26.20 20.35
CA GLY A 421 -8.94 -26.09 20.27
C GLY A 421 -9.34 -24.90 19.41
N ILE A 422 -10.26 -25.11 18.47
CA ILE A 422 -10.92 -24.06 17.69
C ILE A 422 -12.32 -23.87 18.28
N ILE A 423 -12.71 -22.62 18.50
CA ILE A 423 -14.02 -22.28 19.05
C ILE A 423 -14.95 -22.05 17.87
N ASP A 424 -16.14 -22.64 17.95
CA ASP A 424 -17.18 -22.60 16.92
C ASP A 424 -18.34 -21.76 17.43
N ASP A 425 -18.75 -20.75 16.65
CA ASP A 425 -19.94 -19.95 16.95
C ASP A 425 -21.04 -19.97 15.85
N ASP A 426 -21.80 -18.88 15.75
CA ASP A 426 -22.98 -18.74 14.87
C ASP A 426 -22.94 -17.41 14.08
N ILE A 427 -21.84 -16.69 14.17
CA ILE A 427 -21.66 -15.33 13.70
C ILE A 427 -20.71 -15.38 12.51
N PHE A 428 -21.20 -14.96 11.34
CA PHE A 428 -20.36 -14.84 10.16
C PHE A 428 -19.18 -13.86 10.38
N GLU A 429 -17.96 -14.38 10.24
CA GLU A 429 -16.69 -13.68 10.30
C GLU A 429 -15.91 -13.77 8.97
N GLU A 430 -14.88 -12.93 8.80
CA GLU A 430 -13.95 -13.04 7.67
C GLU A 430 -12.86 -14.07 7.98
N ASP A 431 -12.12 -14.58 6.98
CA ASP A 431 -11.01 -15.51 7.22
C ASP A 431 -9.98 -14.92 8.20
N GLU A 432 -9.85 -15.55 9.37
CA GLU A 432 -8.97 -15.10 10.43
C GLU A 432 -7.75 -16.03 10.58
N HIS A 433 -6.68 -15.52 11.19
CA HIS A 433 -5.46 -16.30 11.43
C HIS A 433 -4.81 -15.98 12.77
N PHE A 434 -4.18 -17.01 13.34
CA PHE A 434 -3.33 -16.91 14.53
C PHE A 434 -2.00 -17.65 14.28
N PHE A 435 -1.05 -17.46 15.18
CA PHE A 435 0.29 -18.01 15.04
C PHE A 435 0.63 -18.97 16.17
N VAL A 436 1.46 -19.97 15.88
CA VAL A 436 2.05 -20.87 16.87
C VAL A 436 3.56 -20.78 16.76
N ARG A 437 4.24 -20.45 17.87
CA ARG A 437 5.69 -20.22 17.91
C ARG A 437 6.40 -21.28 18.73
N LEU A 438 7.49 -21.84 18.19
CA LEU A 438 8.44 -22.67 18.93
C LEU A 438 9.48 -21.80 19.64
N LEU A 439 9.73 -22.11 20.91
CA LEU A 439 10.58 -21.37 21.83
C LEU A 439 11.40 -22.33 22.69
N ASN A 440 12.48 -21.79 23.27
CA ASN A 440 13.18 -22.40 24.41
C ASN A 440 13.50 -23.90 24.25
N LEU A 441 14.32 -24.22 23.24
CA LEU A 441 14.85 -25.57 23.04
C LEU A 441 15.83 -25.93 24.16
N ARG A 442 15.53 -27.00 24.90
CA ARG A 442 16.38 -27.58 25.94
C ARG A 442 16.77 -29.01 25.59
N VAL A 443 18.01 -29.38 25.91
CA VAL A 443 18.54 -30.74 25.74
C VAL A 443 18.70 -31.37 27.12
N GLY A 444 18.30 -32.63 27.27
CA GLY A 444 18.49 -33.36 28.51
C GLY A 444 18.35 -34.87 28.37
N ASP A 445 18.52 -35.57 29.48
CA ASP A 445 18.33 -37.01 29.57
C ASP A 445 16.86 -37.39 29.81
N ALA A 446 16.50 -38.65 29.54
CA ALA A 446 15.15 -39.20 29.73
C ALA A 446 14.62 -39.12 31.19
N LEU A 447 15.48 -38.76 32.15
CA LEU A 447 15.17 -38.56 33.57
C LEU A 447 14.98 -37.08 33.96
N GLY A 448 15.00 -36.14 33.00
CA GLY A 448 14.75 -34.70 33.25
C GLY A 448 15.92 -33.94 33.89
N MET A 449 17.13 -34.53 33.88
CA MET A 449 18.36 -33.82 34.22
C MET A 449 18.80 -33.01 32.99
N PHE A 450 18.70 -31.68 33.08
CA PHE A 450 19.17 -30.77 32.04
C PHE A 450 20.69 -30.70 32.08
N GLU A 451 21.34 -30.85 30.92
CA GLU A 451 22.76 -30.54 30.81
C GLU A 451 22.90 -29.01 30.96
N SER A 452 23.71 -28.54 31.92
CA SER A 452 24.06 -27.12 32.02
C SER A 452 24.96 -26.77 30.83
N ASP A 453 24.71 -25.63 30.17
CA ASP A 453 25.49 -25.06 29.05
C ASP A 453 26.98 -24.75 29.37
N ASP A 454 27.52 -25.29 30.46
CA ASP A 454 28.84 -25.01 31.03
C ASP A 454 29.79 -26.21 30.91
N ASP A 455 29.78 -26.92 29.76
CA ASP A 455 30.92 -27.75 29.36
C ASP A 455 31.67 -27.05 28.22
N GLY A 456 32.84 -26.52 28.56
CA GLY A 456 33.64 -25.67 27.70
C GLY A 456 33.96 -26.31 26.35
N GLY A 457 33.37 -25.76 25.28
CA GLY A 457 33.80 -26.01 23.90
C GLY A 457 32.99 -27.05 23.10
N GLY A 458 31.88 -27.57 23.62
CA GLY A 458 30.99 -28.48 22.89
C GLY A 458 30.16 -27.78 21.80
N ARG A 459 30.03 -28.40 20.62
CA ARG A 459 29.13 -27.94 19.53
C ARG A 459 27.65 -28.06 19.95
N PRO A 460 26.73 -27.19 19.50
CA PRO A 460 25.32 -27.28 19.87
C PRO A 460 24.68 -28.57 19.32
N LYS A 461 24.19 -29.42 20.22
CA LYS A 461 23.59 -30.73 19.90
C LYS A 461 22.26 -30.63 19.13
N ALA A 462 21.51 -29.55 19.34
CA ALA A 462 20.29 -29.27 18.60
C ALA A 462 20.07 -27.77 18.38
N ARG A 463 19.41 -27.42 17.28
CA ARG A 463 19.03 -26.04 16.95
C ARG A 463 17.59 -25.95 16.46
N LEU A 464 16.95 -24.83 16.80
CA LEU A 464 15.68 -24.42 16.22
C LEU A 464 15.92 -23.95 14.77
N ALA A 465 15.29 -24.60 13.80
CA ALA A 465 15.42 -24.27 12.37
C ALA A 465 14.16 -23.59 11.84
N ALA A 466 14.30 -22.73 10.83
CA ALA A 466 13.15 -22.12 10.17
C ALA A 466 12.37 -23.20 9.38
N PRO A 467 11.03 -23.19 9.40
CA PRO A 467 10.13 -22.21 10.03
C PRO A 467 9.85 -22.51 11.52
N LEU A 468 9.99 -21.48 12.36
CA LEU A 468 9.72 -21.52 13.81
C LEU A 468 8.32 -21.03 14.19
N LEU A 469 7.61 -20.50 13.21
CA LEU A 469 6.26 -19.95 13.33
C LEU A 469 5.37 -20.71 12.35
N ALA A 470 4.34 -21.36 12.85
CA ALA A 470 3.24 -21.87 12.04
C ALA A 470 2.12 -20.85 12.01
N THR A 471 1.50 -20.66 10.85
CA THR A 471 0.30 -19.83 10.69
C THR A 471 -0.88 -20.74 10.49
N VAL A 472 -1.92 -20.56 11.30
CA VAL A 472 -3.20 -21.28 11.18
C VAL A 472 -4.24 -20.29 10.71
N THR A 473 -4.95 -20.62 9.63
CA THR A 473 -6.08 -19.85 9.12
C THR A 473 -7.37 -20.59 9.45
N ILE A 474 -8.29 -19.90 10.13
CA ILE A 474 -9.63 -20.36 10.45
C ILE A 474 -10.55 -19.87 9.33
N LEU A 475 -11.29 -20.80 8.73
CA LEU A 475 -12.27 -20.53 7.69
C LEU A 475 -13.66 -20.64 8.31
N ASP A 476 -14.39 -19.54 8.27
CA ASP A 476 -15.78 -19.42 8.73
C ASP A 476 -16.73 -20.29 7.86
N ASP A 477 -17.65 -21.00 8.51
CA ASP A 477 -18.74 -21.75 7.85
C ASP A 477 -20.15 -21.20 8.09
N ASP A 478 -20.26 -20.05 8.75
CA ASP A 478 -21.50 -19.37 9.11
C ASP A 478 -22.05 -18.44 8.03
N HIS A 479 -21.37 -18.34 6.89
CA HIS A 479 -21.89 -17.61 5.75
C HIS A 479 -23.24 -18.20 5.26
N ALA A 480 -24.20 -17.32 4.97
CA ALA A 480 -25.56 -17.72 4.55
C ALA A 480 -25.61 -18.44 3.18
N GLY A 481 -24.51 -18.40 2.43
CA GLY A 481 -24.35 -19.06 1.15
C GLY A 481 -24.59 -18.15 -0.05
N ILE A 482 -23.87 -18.42 -1.12
CA ILE A 482 -23.96 -17.77 -2.43
C ILE A 482 -24.75 -18.69 -3.34
N PHE A 483 -25.85 -18.18 -3.90
CA PHE A 483 -26.77 -18.94 -4.73
C PHE A 483 -26.52 -18.69 -6.21
N ALA A 484 -26.32 -19.76 -6.97
CA ALA A 484 -26.11 -19.70 -8.41
C ALA A 484 -26.79 -20.86 -9.12
N PHE A 485 -27.14 -20.67 -10.40
CA PHE A 485 -27.52 -21.80 -11.24
C PHE A 485 -26.30 -22.66 -11.55
N GLN A 486 -26.48 -23.98 -11.54
CA GLN A 486 -25.42 -24.92 -11.92
C GLN A 486 -24.93 -24.67 -13.36
N GLU A 487 -25.85 -24.34 -14.26
CA GLU A 487 -25.54 -24.03 -15.65
C GLU A 487 -26.26 -22.75 -16.09
N ARG A 488 -25.54 -21.90 -16.82
CA ARG A 488 -26.11 -20.67 -17.38
C ARG A 488 -27.03 -20.92 -18.58
N LEU A 489 -26.84 -22.03 -19.30
CA LEU A 489 -27.59 -22.35 -20.50
C LEU A 489 -27.84 -23.84 -20.56
N VAL A 490 -29.10 -24.23 -20.44
CA VAL A 490 -29.55 -25.62 -20.58
C VAL A 490 -30.25 -25.77 -21.92
N ARG A 491 -29.86 -26.77 -22.71
CA ARG A 491 -30.56 -27.12 -23.96
C ARG A 491 -31.44 -28.33 -23.69
N VAL A 492 -32.74 -28.15 -23.89
CA VAL A 492 -33.74 -29.19 -23.69
C VAL A 492 -34.48 -29.48 -24.98
N SER A 493 -34.93 -30.72 -25.11
CA SER A 493 -35.87 -31.12 -26.15
C SER A 493 -37.29 -30.89 -25.66
N GLU A 494 -38.19 -30.42 -26.54
CA GLU A 494 -39.60 -30.18 -26.21
C GLU A 494 -40.31 -31.46 -25.72
N CYS A 495 -39.80 -32.65 -26.07
CA CYS A 495 -40.36 -33.93 -25.63
C CYS A 495 -40.07 -34.29 -24.16
N GLN A 496 -39.29 -33.49 -23.43
CA GLN A 496 -38.85 -33.82 -22.07
C GLN A 496 -39.96 -33.61 -21.00
N GLY A 497 -40.95 -32.78 -21.30
CA GLY A 497 -42.08 -32.50 -20.39
C GLY A 497 -41.72 -31.53 -19.26
N VAL A 498 -40.90 -31.96 -18.30
CA VAL A 498 -40.51 -31.15 -17.12
C VAL A 498 -38.99 -30.99 -17.09
N LEU A 499 -38.54 -29.74 -16.94
CA LEU A 499 -37.13 -29.39 -16.77
C LEU A 499 -36.85 -29.05 -15.30
N GLU A 500 -35.99 -29.84 -14.67
CA GLU A 500 -35.45 -29.54 -13.34
C GLU A 500 -34.22 -28.63 -13.46
N VAL A 501 -34.33 -27.40 -12.96
CA VAL A 501 -33.21 -26.44 -12.93
C VAL A 501 -32.66 -26.39 -11.51
N LYS A 502 -31.40 -26.81 -11.34
CA LYS A 502 -30.73 -26.83 -10.04
C LYS A 502 -30.13 -25.47 -9.69
N VAL A 503 -30.43 -25.02 -8.48
CA VAL A 503 -29.79 -23.87 -7.82
C VAL A 503 -28.84 -24.45 -6.78
N LEU A 504 -27.58 -24.04 -6.84
CA LEU A 504 -26.52 -24.44 -5.92
C LEU A 504 -26.30 -23.31 -4.91
N ARG A 505 -26.19 -23.66 -3.64
CA ARG A 505 -25.70 -22.82 -2.55
C ARG A 505 -24.25 -23.18 -2.27
N SER A 506 -23.37 -22.19 -2.33
CA SER A 506 -21.92 -22.34 -2.23
C SER A 506 -21.34 -21.38 -1.19
N SER A 507 -20.14 -21.64 -0.69
CA SER A 507 -19.45 -20.74 0.27
C SER A 507 -20.22 -20.53 1.58
N GLY A 508 -21.00 -21.52 2.03
CA GLY A 508 -21.73 -21.48 3.30
C GLY A 508 -23.15 -22.06 3.22
N ALA A 509 -23.63 -22.66 4.31
CA ALA A 509 -24.94 -23.32 4.38
C ALA A 509 -25.75 -22.94 5.64
N ARG A 510 -25.30 -21.91 6.39
CA ARG A 510 -25.90 -21.53 7.66
C ARG A 510 -27.19 -20.74 7.48
N GLY A 511 -28.18 -21.04 8.31
CA GLY A 511 -29.49 -20.42 8.32
C GLY A 511 -30.44 -20.90 7.22
N THR A 512 -31.71 -20.54 7.37
CA THR A 512 -32.77 -20.81 6.38
C THR A 512 -32.91 -19.64 5.43
N VAL A 513 -32.78 -19.88 4.12
CA VAL A 513 -32.86 -18.83 3.08
C VAL A 513 -34.00 -19.11 2.12
N MET A 514 -34.80 -18.07 1.85
CA MET A 514 -35.90 -18.12 0.86
C MET A 514 -35.47 -17.41 -0.42
N LEU A 515 -35.48 -18.12 -1.55
CA LEU A 515 -35.11 -17.58 -2.86
C LEU A 515 -36.32 -17.50 -3.79
N PRO A 516 -36.83 -16.29 -4.08
CA PRO A 516 -37.88 -16.13 -5.06
C PRO A 516 -37.35 -16.39 -6.47
N TYR A 517 -38.08 -17.19 -7.25
CA TYR A 517 -37.80 -17.42 -8.66
C TYR A 517 -39.03 -17.14 -9.52
N ARG A 518 -38.77 -16.75 -10.76
CA ARG A 518 -39.80 -16.61 -11.80
C ARG A 518 -39.21 -16.87 -13.17
N THR A 519 -40.04 -17.38 -14.06
CA THR A 519 -39.73 -17.50 -15.49
C THR A 519 -39.92 -16.15 -16.19
N LEU A 520 -39.16 -15.92 -17.27
CA LEU A 520 -39.22 -14.70 -18.09
C LEU A 520 -39.23 -15.07 -19.56
N GLU A 521 -40.09 -14.40 -20.33
CA GLU A 521 -40.22 -14.64 -21.76
C GLU A 521 -38.98 -14.18 -22.54
N GLY A 522 -38.58 -14.99 -23.52
CA GLY A 522 -37.49 -14.69 -24.44
C GLY A 522 -37.94 -14.92 -25.88
N SER A 523 -37.18 -15.71 -26.64
CA SER A 523 -37.65 -16.22 -27.94
C SER A 523 -38.79 -17.22 -27.78
N ALA A 524 -38.78 -17.99 -26.68
CA ALA A 524 -39.89 -18.83 -26.26
C ALA A 524 -40.92 -17.99 -25.48
N ARG A 525 -42.20 -18.20 -25.78
CA ARG A 525 -43.34 -17.54 -25.11
C ARG A 525 -43.94 -18.42 -24.02
N GLY A 526 -44.29 -17.80 -22.90
CA GLY A 526 -44.96 -18.43 -21.76
C GLY A 526 -46.45 -18.66 -22.02
N GLY A 527 -47.24 -18.77 -20.94
CA GLY A 527 -48.69 -18.93 -21.00
C GLY A 527 -49.16 -20.25 -21.61
N GLY A 528 -48.32 -21.30 -21.59
CA GLY A 528 -48.63 -22.62 -22.13
C GLY A 528 -48.42 -22.74 -23.65
N VAL A 529 -47.74 -21.78 -24.29
CA VAL A 529 -47.41 -21.87 -25.72
C VAL A 529 -46.16 -22.71 -25.94
N HIS A 530 -45.02 -22.33 -25.35
CA HIS A 530 -43.77 -23.09 -25.40
C HIS A 530 -43.36 -23.65 -24.03
N TYR A 531 -43.72 -22.95 -22.96
CA TYR A 531 -43.55 -23.41 -21.58
C TYR A 531 -44.67 -22.85 -20.71
N GLU A 532 -44.90 -23.49 -19.56
CA GLU A 532 -45.80 -22.99 -18.52
C GLU A 532 -45.04 -22.06 -17.57
N ASP A 533 -45.61 -20.88 -17.29
CA ASP A 533 -44.95 -19.90 -16.42
C ASP A 533 -44.88 -20.43 -14.99
N ALA A 534 -43.67 -20.56 -14.46
CA ALA A 534 -43.43 -20.90 -13.06
C ALA A 534 -42.97 -19.67 -12.27
N CYS A 535 -43.53 -19.49 -11.07
CA CYS A 535 -43.07 -18.57 -10.05
C CYS A 535 -43.27 -19.18 -8.66
N GLY A 536 -42.34 -18.92 -7.75
CA GLY A 536 -42.39 -19.46 -6.40
C GLY A 536 -41.19 -19.02 -5.58
N GLU A 537 -41.02 -19.65 -4.42
CA GLU A 537 -39.88 -19.44 -3.54
C GLU A 537 -39.26 -20.81 -3.23
N LEU A 538 -37.94 -20.91 -3.33
CA LEU A 538 -37.17 -22.08 -2.89
C LEU A 538 -36.76 -21.85 -1.44
N GLU A 539 -37.12 -22.78 -0.56
CA GLU A 539 -36.68 -22.80 0.84
C GLU A 539 -35.43 -23.66 0.95
N PHE A 540 -34.29 -23.06 1.28
CA PHE A 540 -33.07 -23.75 1.66
C PHE A 540 -33.01 -23.79 3.18
N ARG A 541 -33.03 -24.98 3.78
CA ARG A 541 -32.88 -25.15 5.23
C ARG A 541 -31.42 -25.02 5.67
N ASN A 542 -31.19 -25.01 6.98
CA ASN A 542 -29.83 -25.07 7.52
C ASN A 542 -29.12 -26.31 6.99
N ASP A 543 -27.86 -26.16 6.57
CA ASP A 543 -27.00 -27.20 6.00
C ASP A 543 -27.46 -27.79 4.64
N GLU A 544 -28.50 -27.21 4.04
CA GLU A 544 -28.96 -27.57 2.70
C GLU A 544 -28.17 -26.78 1.64
N THR A 545 -27.62 -27.48 0.64
CA THR A 545 -26.71 -26.93 -0.39
C THR A 545 -27.24 -27.04 -1.81
#